data_AF-A0A957RJA8-F1
#
_entry.id   AF-A0A957RJA8-F1
#
_cell.length_a   1.000
_cell.length_b   1.000
_cell.length_c   1.000
_cell.angle_alpha   90.00
_cell.angle_beta   90.00
_cell.angle_gamma   90.00
#
_symmetry.space_group_name_H-M   'P 1'
#
loop_
_entity.id
_entity.type
_entity.pdbx_description
1 polymer ?
#
loop_
_entity_poly.entity_id
_entity_poly.type
_entity_poly.pdbx_seq_one_letter_code
_entity_poly.pdbx_strand_id
1 'polypeptide(L)'
;CVGPLVAPRWPAIRAGSTPFTGAREYLVRPDTVSISRIAPLVTAALEPNAIVFTEWHWLYPYYYAAHIEQAKTGIQFIETSPRSEQRGLASSLFEFVHANIAERPIYTTGQEGDFARAGYRVTRVTVGPTTMYRIEAPQ
;
A
#
# COMPACT_ATOMS: atom_id res chain seq x y z
N CYS A 1 23.67 2.63 -12.75
CA CYS A 1 24.42 3.38 -11.71
C CYS A 1 23.53 4.44 -11.09
N VAL A 2 23.13 4.27 -9.82
CA VAL A 2 22.21 5.18 -9.11
C VAL A 2 22.96 6.24 -8.28
N GLY A 3 24.30 6.24 -8.34
CA GLY A 3 25.21 7.03 -7.50
C GLY A 3 24.87 8.51 -7.35
N PRO A 4 24.55 9.26 -8.43
CA PRO A 4 24.24 10.69 -8.31
C PRO A 4 22.95 10.99 -7.54
N LEU A 5 21.96 10.10 -7.62
CA LEU A 5 20.66 10.23 -6.94
C LEU A 5 20.72 9.83 -5.46
N VAL A 6 21.66 8.93 -5.12
CA VAL A 6 21.78 8.36 -3.78
C VAL A 6 22.84 9.09 -2.94
N ALA A 7 23.87 9.67 -3.55
CA ALA A 7 24.98 10.34 -2.85
C ALA A 7 24.54 11.38 -1.79
N PRO A 8 23.55 12.26 -2.03
CA PRO A 8 23.11 13.22 -1.01
C PRO A 8 22.40 12.55 0.17
N ARG A 9 21.82 11.37 -0.05
CA ARG A 9 20.95 10.65 0.89
C ARG A 9 21.69 9.52 1.62
N TRP A 10 22.91 9.21 1.20
CA TRP A 10 23.73 8.12 1.73
C TRP A 10 24.02 8.22 3.24
N PRO A 11 24.25 9.40 3.83
CA PRO A 11 24.41 9.51 5.28
C PRO A 11 23.15 9.09 6.06
N ALA A 12 21.97 9.52 5.62
CA ALA A 12 20.70 9.16 6.25
C ALA A 12 20.42 7.65 6.14
N ILE A 13 20.67 7.07 4.95
CA ILE A 13 20.54 5.62 4.72
C ILE A 13 21.47 4.84 5.66
N ARG A 14 22.75 5.25 5.79
CA ARG A 14 23.70 4.60 6.72
C ARG A 14 23.32 4.75 8.18
N ALA A 15 22.62 5.83 8.54
CA ALA A 15 22.09 6.05 9.88
C ALA A 15 20.77 5.31 10.15
N GLY A 16 20.30 4.45 9.24
CA GLY A 16 19.02 3.74 9.36
C GLY A 16 17.81 4.68 9.30
N SER A 17 17.98 5.88 8.76
CA SER A 17 16.94 6.90 8.66
C SER A 17 16.38 6.96 7.24
N THR A 18 15.07 7.13 7.14
CA THR A 18 14.33 7.19 5.89
C THR A 18 14.56 8.55 5.20
N PRO A 19 15.28 8.61 4.06
CA PRO A 19 15.86 9.87 3.54
C PRO A 19 14.85 10.80 2.84
N PHE A 20 13.58 10.39 2.75
CA PHE A 20 12.50 11.13 2.10
C PHE A 20 11.47 11.68 3.10
N THR A 21 11.58 11.33 4.38
CA THR A 21 10.74 11.86 5.44
C THR A 21 10.95 13.38 5.56
N GLY A 22 9.90 14.17 5.30
CA GLY A 22 9.95 15.64 5.31
C GLY A 22 10.64 16.31 4.12
N ALA A 23 11.07 15.54 3.10
CA ALA A 23 11.72 16.09 1.92
C ALA A 23 10.69 16.71 0.96
N ARG A 24 10.88 17.98 0.56
CA ARG A 24 9.95 18.71 -0.31
C ARG A 24 9.77 18.10 -1.69
N GLU A 25 10.77 17.38 -2.19
CA GLU A 25 10.69 16.74 -3.51
C GLU A 25 9.82 15.48 -3.52
N TYR A 26 9.46 14.97 -2.34
CA TYR A 26 8.54 13.85 -2.20
C TYR A 26 7.25 14.36 -1.56
N LEU A 27 6.12 14.02 -2.18
CA LEU A 27 4.79 14.36 -1.66
C LEU A 27 4.41 13.48 -0.46
N VAL A 28 5.36 13.19 0.45
CA VAL A 28 5.07 12.50 1.70
C VAL A 28 4.71 13.56 2.73
N ARG A 29 3.55 13.43 3.38
CA ARG A 29 3.09 14.40 4.37
C ARG A 29 4.10 14.53 5.53
N PRO A 30 4.25 15.72 6.15
CA PRO A 30 5.21 15.95 7.23
C PRO A 30 5.00 15.10 8.50
N ASP A 31 3.81 14.52 8.69
CA ASP A 31 3.48 13.55 9.75
C ASP A 31 4.16 12.18 9.59
N THR A 32 5.09 12.07 8.63
CA THR A 32 5.99 10.98 8.28
C THR A 32 6.64 10.15 9.40
N VAL A 33 6.72 10.64 10.64
CA VAL A 33 7.18 9.83 11.78
C VAL A 33 6.22 8.67 12.05
N SER A 34 4.90 8.92 11.92
CA SER A 34 3.88 7.87 12.01
C SER A 34 4.02 6.88 10.85
N ILE A 35 4.30 7.38 9.65
CA ILE A 35 4.47 6.56 8.44
C ILE A 35 5.67 5.62 8.56
N SER A 36 6.81 6.11 9.06
CA SER A 36 8.04 5.34 9.25
C SER A 36 7.90 4.23 10.31
N ARG A 37 6.89 4.33 11.20
CA ARG A 37 6.59 3.30 12.21
C ARG A 37 5.48 2.36 11.77
N ILE A 38 4.42 2.90 11.16
CA ILE A 38 3.23 2.14 10.81
C ILE A 38 3.47 1.27 9.57
N ALA A 39 4.08 1.82 8.51
CA ALA A 39 4.28 1.08 7.27
C ALA A 39 5.07 -0.23 7.47
N PRO A 40 6.21 -0.25 8.18
CA PRO A 40 6.93 -1.50 8.43
C PRO A 40 6.11 -2.52 9.21
N LEU A 41 5.34 -2.09 10.22
CA LEU A 41 4.51 -3.01 11.01
C LEU A 41 3.35 -3.60 10.19
N VAL A 42 2.74 -2.79 9.33
CA VAL A 42 1.69 -3.24 8.40
C VAL A 42 2.27 -4.23 7.39
N THR A 43 3.35 -3.86 6.69
CA THR A 43 3.93 -4.72 5.64
C THR A 43 4.53 -6.01 6.21
N ALA A 44 5.00 -5.99 7.45
CA ALA A 44 5.46 -7.18 8.16
C ALA A 44 4.30 -8.17 8.41
N ALA A 45 3.11 -7.65 8.74
CA ALA A 45 1.92 -8.44 9.03
C ALA A 45 1.13 -8.92 7.79
N LEU A 46 1.37 -8.33 6.61
CA LEU A 46 0.72 -8.77 5.37
C LEU A 46 1.14 -10.19 4.96
N GLU A 47 0.16 -10.94 4.47
CA GLU A 47 0.37 -12.25 3.84
C GLU A 47 1.32 -12.13 2.62
N PRO A 48 2.13 -13.15 2.32
CA PRO A 48 2.98 -13.16 1.14
C PRO A 48 2.17 -12.94 -0.15
N ASN A 49 2.76 -12.21 -1.11
CA ASN A 49 2.15 -11.92 -2.41
C ASN A 49 0.82 -11.17 -2.37
N ALA A 50 0.45 -10.55 -1.23
CA ALA A 50 -0.81 -9.81 -1.12
C ALA A 50 -0.92 -8.64 -2.12
N ILE A 51 -2.15 -8.32 -2.51
CA ILE A 51 -2.51 -7.07 -3.18
C ILE A 51 -3.21 -6.18 -2.16
N VAL A 52 -2.77 -4.94 -2.04
CA VAL A 52 -3.36 -3.96 -1.12
C VAL A 52 -3.79 -2.73 -1.90
N PHE A 53 -5.09 -2.50 -1.89
CA PHE A 53 -5.71 -1.28 -2.36
C PHE A 53 -5.62 -0.20 -1.28
N THR A 54 -5.03 0.94 -1.62
CA THR A 54 -4.75 2.01 -0.64
C THR A 54 -4.80 3.40 -1.25
N GLU A 55 -4.63 4.42 -0.42
CA GLU A 55 -4.58 5.82 -0.86
C GLU A 55 -3.17 6.22 -1.31
N TRP A 56 -3.10 7.24 -2.18
CA TRP A 56 -1.86 7.70 -2.82
C TRP A 56 -0.72 7.97 -1.82
N HIS A 57 -1.04 8.52 -0.65
CA HIS A 57 -0.04 8.91 0.35
C HIS A 57 0.61 7.71 1.08
N TRP A 58 0.03 6.51 0.98
CA TRP A 58 0.57 5.26 1.54
C TRP A 58 1.37 4.42 0.54
N LEU A 59 1.22 4.67 -0.77
CA LEU A 59 1.87 3.86 -1.81
C LEU A 59 3.38 3.78 -1.60
N TYR A 60 4.04 4.94 -1.55
CA TYR A 60 5.50 4.97 -1.45
C TYR A 60 6.01 4.43 -0.10
N PRO A 61 5.43 4.79 1.06
CA PRO A 61 5.78 4.17 2.33
C PRO A 61 5.67 2.65 2.35
N TYR A 62 4.57 2.09 1.83
CA TYR A 62 4.37 0.65 1.81
C TYR A 62 5.33 -0.05 0.84
N TYR A 63 5.54 0.51 -0.35
CA TYR A 63 6.53 -0.03 -1.29
C TYR A 63 7.94 0.00 -0.70
N TYR A 64 8.33 1.11 -0.06
CA TYR A 64 9.65 1.22 0.55
C TYR A 64 9.84 0.22 1.68
N ALA A 65 8.90 0.17 2.64
CA ALA A 65 8.97 -0.77 3.76
C ALA A 65 8.95 -2.23 3.31
N ALA A 66 8.03 -2.59 2.39
CA ALA A 66 7.91 -3.97 1.92
C ALA A 66 9.11 -4.39 1.04
N HIS A 67 9.44 -3.62 0.00
CA HIS A 67 10.41 -4.06 -1.02
C HIS A 67 11.85 -3.76 -0.65
N ILE A 68 12.11 -2.61 -0.01
CA ILE A 68 13.47 -2.17 0.29
C ILE A 68 13.90 -2.65 1.67
N GLU A 69 13.09 -2.42 2.70
CA GLU A 69 13.46 -2.77 4.08
C GLU A 69 13.25 -4.25 4.40
N GLN A 70 12.17 -4.85 3.91
CA GLN A 70 11.76 -6.22 4.27
C GLN A 70 11.97 -7.25 3.15
N ALA A 71 12.43 -6.83 1.97
CA ALA A 71 12.63 -7.69 0.80
C ALA A 71 11.40 -8.51 0.37
N LYS A 72 10.18 -8.10 0.75
CA LYS A 72 8.90 -8.70 0.35
C LYS A 72 8.46 -8.14 -1.01
N THR A 73 9.14 -8.54 -2.08
CA THR A 73 8.91 -8.00 -3.44
C THR A 73 7.63 -8.49 -4.13
N GLY A 74 6.96 -9.51 -3.59
CA GLY A 74 5.72 -10.04 -4.16
C GLY A 74 4.45 -9.26 -3.78
N ILE A 75 4.51 -8.37 -2.77
CA ILE A 75 3.35 -7.59 -2.34
C ILE A 75 3.13 -6.42 -3.31
N GLN A 76 1.89 -6.16 -3.72
CA GLN A 76 1.57 -5.02 -4.57
C GLN A 76 0.67 -4.02 -3.85
N PHE A 77 0.94 -2.73 -4.05
CA PHE A 77 0.13 -1.63 -3.54
C PHE A 77 -0.44 -0.83 -4.71
N ILE A 78 -1.77 -0.69 -4.75
CA ILE A 78 -2.49 -0.08 -5.87
C ILE A 78 -3.37 1.06 -5.34
N GLU A 79 -3.33 2.20 -6.02
CA GLU A 79 -4.17 3.35 -5.70
C GLU A 79 -5.62 3.08 -6.07
N THR A 80 -6.55 3.35 -5.16
CA THR A 80 -8.00 3.27 -5.43
C THR A 80 -8.64 4.59 -5.78
N SER A 81 -7.93 5.70 -5.63
CA SER A 81 -8.47 7.01 -5.95
C SER A 81 -8.76 7.11 -7.45
N PRO A 82 -10.02 7.38 -7.84
CA PRO A 82 -10.33 7.61 -9.24
C PRO A 82 -9.61 8.88 -9.73
N ARG A 83 -9.34 8.92 -11.03
CA ARG A 83 -8.77 10.12 -11.66
C ARG A 83 -9.84 11.23 -11.64
N SER A 84 -9.55 12.36 -10.97
CA SER A 84 -10.36 13.58 -10.98
C SER A 84 -11.76 13.44 -10.34
N GLU A 85 -12.79 14.10 -10.88
CA GLU A 85 -14.15 14.26 -10.31
C GLU A 85 -15.00 12.98 -10.29
N GLN A 86 -14.47 11.85 -10.75
CA GLN A 86 -15.20 10.59 -10.77
C GLN A 86 -15.30 10.00 -9.36
N ARG A 87 -16.44 9.39 -9.04
CA ARG A 87 -16.66 8.71 -7.76
C ARG A 87 -16.62 7.20 -7.96
N GLY A 88 -16.14 6.50 -6.93
CA GLY A 88 -16.10 5.04 -6.88
C GLY A 88 -14.91 4.43 -7.59
N LEU A 89 -14.89 3.10 -7.64
CA LEU A 89 -13.84 2.30 -8.25
C LEU A 89 -14.08 2.10 -9.76
N ALA A 90 -12.99 2.10 -10.53
CA ALA A 90 -13.06 1.81 -11.97
C ALA A 90 -13.45 0.35 -12.24
N SER A 91 -14.19 0.09 -13.32
CA SER A 91 -14.57 -1.28 -13.72
C SER A 91 -13.36 -2.19 -13.93
N SER A 92 -12.28 -1.65 -14.51
CA SER A 92 -11.01 -2.37 -14.71
C SER A 92 -10.35 -2.81 -13.40
N LEU A 93 -10.65 -2.15 -12.28
CA LEU A 93 -10.16 -2.57 -10.97
C LEU A 93 -10.86 -3.85 -10.52
N PHE A 94 -12.18 -3.97 -10.76
CA PHE A 94 -12.92 -5.20 -10.45
C PHE A 94 -12.49 -6.37 -11.36
N GLU A 95 -12.24 -6.11 -12.64
CA GLU A 95 -11.65 -7.11 -13.56
C GLU A 95 -10.29 -7.60 -13.04
N PHE A 96 -9.44 -6.68 -12.59
CA PHE A 96 -8.15 -7.01 -11.99
C PHE A 96 -8.30 -7.84 -10.72
N VAL A 97 -9.25 -7.50 -9.83
CA VAL A 97 -9.54 -8.28 -8.62
C VAL A 97 -10.01 -9.68 -8.99
N HIS A 98 -10.97 -9.82 -9.92
CA HIS A 98 -11.48 -11.11 -10.35
C HIS A 98 -10.37 -12.02 -10.88
N ALA A 99 -9.42 -11.47 -11.64
CA ALA A 99 -8.29 -12.23 -12.17
C ALA A 99 -7.27 -12.69 -11.12
N ASN A 100 -7.22 -12.09 -9.92
CA ASN A 100 -6.18 -12.35 -8.92
C ASN A 100 -6.71 -12.98 -7.62
N ILE A 101 -8.00 -12.84 -7.30
CA ILE A 101 -8.56 -13.14 -5.97
C ILE A 101 -8.48 -14.62 -5.58
N ALA A 102 -8.34 -15.52 -6.56
CA ALA A 102 -8.17 -16.96 -6.31
C ALA A 102 -6.75 -17.32 -5.84
N GLU A 103 -5.74 -16.56 -6.26
CA GLU A 103 -4.32 -16.90 -6.04
C GLU A 103 -3.66 -16.01 -4.99
N ARG A 104 -4.21 -14.82 -4.74
CA ARG A 104 -3.56 -13.78 -3.96
C ARG A 104 -4.50 -13.21 -2.90
N PRO A 105 -4.04 -13.04 -1.66
CA PRO A 105 -4.79 -12.29 -0.65
C PRO A 105 -4.98 -10.85 -1.10
N ILE A 106 -6.22 -10.35 -1.06
CA ILE A 106 -6.54 -8.98 -1.45
C ILE A 106 -7.10 -8.23 -0.26
N TYR A 107 -6.55 -7.04 0.01
CA TYR A 107 -7.00 -6.15 1.07
C TYR A 107 -7.28 -4.76 0.53
N THR A 108 -8.10 -4.01 1.27
CA THR A 108 -8.28 -2.58 1.06
C THR A 108 -8.26 -1.81 2.37
N THR A 109 -7.71 -0.59 2.35
CA THR A 109 -7.73 0.35 3.49
C THR A 109 -8.97 1.26 3.48
N GLY A 110 -9.80 1.19 2.44
CA GLY A 110 -11.07 1.92 2.31
C GLY A 110 -11.89 1.42 1.11
N GLN A 111 -12.96 2.11 0.73
CA GLN A 111 -13.84 1.70 -0.39
C GLN A 111 -14.47 0.29 -0.21
N GLU A 112 -14.56 -0.21 1.02
CA GLU A 112 -15.18 -1.50 1.35
C GLU A 112 -16.64 -1.58 0.87
N GLY A 113 -17.35 -0.44 0.90
CA GLY A 113 -18.72 -0.33 0.40
C GLY A 113 -18.84 -0.52 -1.11
N ASP A 114 -17.82 -0.13 -1.88
CA ASP A 114 -17.80 -0.31 -3.34
C ASP A 114 -17.60 -1.78 -3.70
N PHE A 115 -16.67 -2.46 -3.01
CA PHE A 115 -16.48 -3.91 -3.18
C PHE A 115 -17.71 -4.70 -2.74
N ALA A 116 -18.33 -4.36 -1.61
CA ALA A 116 -19.55 -5.02 -1.16
C ALA A 116 -20.70 -4.83 -2.16
N ARG A 117 -20.86 -3.62 -2.72
CA ARG A 117 -21.87 -3.36 -3.77
C ARG A 117 -21.59 -4.11 -5.06
N ALA A 118 -20.33 -4.38 -5.38
CA ALA A 118 -19.92 -5.21 -6.50
C ALA A 118 -20.06 -6.73 -6.23
N GLY A 119 -20.58 -7.13 -5.06
CA GLY A 119 -20.88 -8.53 -4.73
C GLY A 119 -19.74 -9.28 -4.04
N TYR A 120 -18.60 -8.64 -3.76
CA TYR A 120 -17.52 -9.27 -3.02
C TYR A 120 -17.88 -9.40 -1.53
N ARG A 121 -17.38 -10.46 -0.90
CA ARG A 121 -17.39 -10.56 0.56
C ARG A 121 -16.26 -9.72 1.13
N VAL A 122 -16.59 -8.85 2.07
CA VAL A 122 -15.63 -7.93 2.68
C VAL A 122 -15.60 -8.14 4.19
N THR A 123 -14.45 -8.54 4.72
CA THR A 123 -14.28 -8.87 6.14
C THR A 123 -13.26 -7.94 6.78
N ARG A 124 -13.66 -7.25 7.86
CA ARG A 124 -12.76 -6.41 8.65
C ARG A 124 -11.67 -7.27 9.31
N VAL A 125 -10.41 -6.88 9.15
CA VAL A 125 -9.24 -7.57 9.70
C VAL A 125 -8.25 -6.59 10.31
N THR A 126 -7.46 -7.04 11.28
CA THR A 126 -6.35 -6.26 11.85
C THR A 126 -5.06 -6.68 11.17
N VAL A 127 -4.33 -5.73 10.58
CA VAL A 127 -3.05 -5.95 9.91
C VAL A 127 -2.00 -5.05 10.57
N GLY A 128 -1.16 -5.64 11.43
CA GLY A 128 -0.26 -4.86 12.27
C GLY A 128 -1.04 -3.88 13.15
N PRO A 129 -0.70 -2.57 13.16
CA PRO A 129 -1.39 -1.56 13.97
C PRO A 129 -2.64 -0.98 13.30
N THR A 130 -3.03 -1.43 12.10
CA THR A 130 -4.16 -0.85 11.36
C THR A 130 -5.31 -1.83 11.17
N THR A 131 -6.51 -1.28 10.95
CA THR A 131 -7.63 -2.05 10.41
C THR A 131 -7.57 -2.00 8.89
N MET A 132 -7.75 -3.14 8.24
CA MET A 132 -8.03 -3.26 6.81
C MET A 132 -9.29 -4.09 6.59
N TYR A 133 -9.68 -4.24 5.33
CA TYR A 133 -10.73 -5.17 4.93
C TYR A 133 -10.17 -6.19 3.94
N ARG A 134 -10.33 -7.48 4.24
CA ARG A 134 -10.03 -8.59 3.32
C ARG A 134 -11.17 -8.71 2.33
N ILE A 135 -10.84 -8.80 1.05
CA ILE A 135 -11.78 -8.98 -0.06
C ILE A 135 -11.70 -10.45 -0.48
N GLU A 136 -12.85 -11.09 -0.51
CA GLU A 136 -13.01 -12.49 -0.92
C GLU A 136 -13.99 -12.59 -2.08
N ALA A 137 -13.85 -13.65 -2.87
CA ALA A 137 -14.70 -13.88 -4.03
C ALA A 137 -16.20 -13.83 -3.64
N PRO A 138 -17.08 -13.36 -4.55
CA PRO A 138 -18.52 -13.47 -4.37
C PRO A 138 -18.91 -14.92 -4.06
N GLN A 139 -19.92 -15.09 -3.18
CA GLN A 139 -20.55 -16.40 -2.98
C GLN A 139 -21.39 -16.81 -4.19
#